data_AF-A0A6L8HYV9-F1
#
_entry.id   AF-A0A6L8HYV9-F1
#
_cell.length_a   1.000
_cell.length_b   1.000
_cell.length_c   1.000
_cell.angle_alpha   90.00
_cell.angle_beta   90.00
_cell.angle_gamma   90.00
#
_symmetry.space_group_name_H-M   'P 1'
#
loop_
_entity.id
_entity.type
_entity.pdbx_description
1 polymer ?
#
loop_
_entity_poly.entity_id
_entity_poly.type
_entity_poly.pdbx_seq_one_letter_code
_entity_poly.pdbx_strand_id
1 'polypeptide(L)'
;DGNFHNTVFFDKDNDEERAKCEHFIEWLAELAIELDGTVTGEHGIGQGKIASLSSELGAATGIMSAIKAALDPDNIMNPGKIILPG
;
A
#
# COMPACT_ATOMS: atom_id res chain seq x y z
N ASP A 1 12.54 -11.54 -13.09
CA ASP A 1 11.47 -11.61 -12.08
C ASP A 1 10.28 -10.71 -12.44
N GLY A 2 10.49 -9.63 -13.22
CA GLY A 2 9.44 -8.66 -13.53
C GLY A 2 9.38 -7.51 -12.51
N ASN A 3 10.34 -7.42 -11.59
CA ASN A 3 10.41 -6.36 -10.58
C ASN A 3 11.03 -5.08 -11.17
N PHE A 4 10.45 -3.92 -10.84
CA PHE A 4 10.89 -2.61 -11.33
C PHE A 4 11.04 -1.62 -10.16
N HIS A 5 12.18 -0.95 -10.10
CA HIS A 5 12.48 0.05 -9.07
C HIS A 5 12.36 1.46 -9.63
N ASN A 6 11.44 2.25 -9.06
CA ASN A 6 11.28 3.66 -9.36
C ASN A 6 11.63 4.49 -8.11
N THR A 7 12.50 5.50 -8.26
CA THR A 7 12.80 6.47 -7.21
C THR A 7 12.48 7.87 -7.72
N VAL A 8 11.58 8.56 -7.02
CA VAL A 8 11.18 9.93 -7.33
C VAL A 8 11.97 10.89 -6.44
N PHE A 9 12.65 11.85 -7.05
CA PHE A 9 13.36 12.91 -6.34
C PHE A 9 12.53 14.19 -6.38
N PHE A 10 12.31 14.79 -5.22
CA PHE A 10 11.55 16.02 -5.05
C PHE A 10 12.01 16.76 -3.79
N ASP A 11 11.79 18.07 -3.72
CA ASP A 11 11.99 18.83 -2.50
C ASP A 11 10.85 18.56 -1.52
N LYS A 12 11.17 17.91 -0.39
CA LYS A 12 10.20 17.57 0.66
C LYS A 12 9.59 18.80 1.33
N ASP A 13 10.28 19.95 1.29
CA ASP A 13 9.82 21.19 1.91
C ASP A 13 9.01 22.06 0.92
N ASN A 14 8.83 21.56 -0.32
CA ASN A 14 7.93 22.12 -1.32
C ASN A 14 6.64 21.27 -1.41
N ASP A 15 5.54 21.81 -0.89
CA ASP A 15 4.23 21.13 -0.86
C ASP A 15 3.69 20.79 -2.26
N GLU A 16 3.97 21.62 -3.27
CA GLU A 16 3.52 21.36 -4.64
C GLU A 16 4.25 20.15 -5.25
N GLU A 17 5.55 20.06 -5.03
CA GLU A 17 6.35 18.92 -5.50
C GLU A 17 5.98 17.64 -4.75
N ARG A 18 5.73 17.73 -3.44
CA ARG A 18 5.22 16.61 -2.64
C ARG A 18 3.90 16.09 -3.21
N ALA A 19 2.93 16.97 -3.46
CA ALA A 19 1.64 16.57 -4.01
C ALA A 19 1.77 15.92 -5.40
N LYS A 20 2.67 16.42 -6.26
CA LYS A 20 2.97 15.78 -7.56
C LYS A 20 3.59 14.40 -7.39
N CYS A 21 4.49 14.23 -6.44
CA CYS A 21 5.11 12.95 -6.12
C CYS A 21 4.09 11.93 -5.62
N GLU A 22 3.23 12.33 -4.69
CA GLU A 22 2.15 11.49 -4.15
C GLU A 22 1.19 11.03 -5.25
N HIS A 23 0.76 11.96 -6.11
CA HIS A 23 -0.10 11.64 -7.25
C HIS A 23 0.58 10.70 -8.25
N PHE A 24 1.87 10.90 -8.54
CA PHE A 24 2.62 10.01 -9.41
C PHE A 24 2.72 8.58 -8.83
N ILE A 25 2.95 8.45 -7.53
CA ILE A 25 3.03 7.15 -6.85
C ILE A 25 1.67 6.43 -6.89
N GLU A 26 0.57 7.15 -6.67
CA GLU A 26 -0.79 6.61 -6.78
C GLU A 26 -1.08 6.12 -8.20
N TRP A 27 -0.84 6.97 -9.21
CA TRP A 27 -0.99 6.61 -10.62
C TRP A 27 -0.16 5.37 -11.02
N LEU A 28 1.09 5.30 -10.55
CA LEU A 28 1.97 4.17 -10.85
C LEU A 28 1.45 2.87 -10.21
N ALA A 29 0.90 2.95 -9.00
CA ALA A 29 0.29 1.81 -8.33
C ALA A 29 -0.97 1.32 -9.05
N GLU A 30 -1.84 2.24 -9.48
CA GLU A 30 -3.03 1.92 -10.28
C GLU A 30 -2.65 1.27 -11.61
N LEU A 31 -1.69 1.84 -12.34
CA LEU A 31 -1.18 1.28 -13.58
C LEU A 31 -0.62 -0.13 -13.40
N ALA A 32 0.11 -0.38 -12.32
CA ALA A 32 0.62 -1.72 -12.02
C ALA A 32 -0.53 -2.72 -11.86
N ILE A 33 -1.61 -2.35 -11.17
CA ILE A 33 -2.79 -3.19 -10.97
C ILE A 33 -3.54 -3.40 -12.31
N GLU A 34 -3.73 -2.35 -13.11
CA GLU A 34 -4.39 -2.45 -14.44
C GLU A 34 -3.66 -3.39 -15.41
N LEU A 35 -2.36 -3.56 -15.22
CA LEU A 35 -1.51 -4.46 -16.00
C LEU A 35 -1.35 -5.85 -15.35
N ASP A 36 -2.25 -6.23 -14.44
CA ASP A 36 -2.21 -7.49 -13.67
C ASP A 36 -0.89 -7.68 -12.87
N GLY A 37 -0.26 -6.58 -12.49
CA GLY A 37 0.94 -6.54 -11.65
C GLY A 37 0.64 -6.40 -10.16
N THR A 38 1.65 -5.98 -9.38
CA THR A 38 1.54 -5.76 -7.93
C THR A 38 2.14 -4.42 -7.53
N VAL A 39 1.57 -3.78 -6.51
CA VAL A 39 2.12 -2.54 -5.93
C VAL A 39 3.34 -2.80 -5.05
N THR A 40 3.69 -4.07 -4.78
CA THR A 40 4.86 -4.42 -3.98
C THR A 40 5.56 -5.71 -4.43
N GLY A 41 6.65 -5.57 -5.19
CA GLY A 41 7.53 -6.71 -5.49
C GLY A 41 8.20 -7.34 -4.26
N GLU A 42 8.78 -6.52 -3.36
CA GLU A 42 9.62 -7.03 -2.25
C GLU A 42 9.38 -6.37 -0.88
N HIS A 43 9.01 -5.08 -0.85
CA HIS A 43 9.07 -4.25 0.38
C HIS A 43 7.81 -4.33 1.27
N GLY A 44 6.77 -5.01 0.80
CA GLY A 44 5.48 -5.13 1.46
C GLY A 44 4.61 -3.87 1.39
N ILE A 45 3.48 -3.93 2.11
CA ILE A 45 2.45 -2.88 2.13
C ILE A 45 2.73 -1.79 3.17
N GLY A 46 3.09 -2.21 4.39
CA GLY A 46 3.39 -1.30 5.50
C GLY A 46 2.24 -0.31 5.78
N GLN A 47 2.57 0.97 5.85
CA GLN A 47 1.62 2.10 5.93
C GLN A 47 1.38 2.76 4.57
N GLY A 48 2.45 2.92 3.78
CA GLY A 48 2.42 3.74 2.57
C GLY A 48 1.57 3.17 1.44
N LYS A 49 1.31 1.86 1.42
CA LYS A 49 0.55 1.20 0.34
C LYS A 49 -0.77 0.59 0.79
N ILE A 50 -1.23 0.90 2.01
CA ILE A 50 -2.49 0.33 2.55
C ILE A 50 -3.67 0.67 1.63
N ALA A 51 -3.70 1.90 1.10
CA ALA A 51 -4.77 2.36 0.21
C ALA A 51 -4.91 1.50 -1.04
N SER A 52 -3.81 1.01 -1.61
CA SER A 52 -3.80 0.19 -2.82
C SER A 52 -4.13 -1.29 -2.56
N LEU A 53 -4.02 -1.76 -1.32
CA LEU A 53 -4.20 -3.18 -1.00
C LEU A 53 -5.60 -3.69 -1.32
N SER A 54 -6.63 -2.89 -1.03
CA SER A 54 -8.02 -3.22 -1.35
C SER A 54 -8.26 -3.24 -2.87
N SER A 55 -7.61 -2.36 -3.63
CA SER A 55 -7.69 -2.35 -5.09
C SER A 55 -7.01 -3.57 -5.71
N GLU A 56 -5.86 -3.99 -5.17
CA GLU A 56 -5.11 -5.15 -5.69
C GLU A 56 -5.76 -6.50 -5.31
N LEU A 57 -6.18 -6.67 -4.04
CA LEU A 57 -6.62 -7.98 -3.52
C LEU A 57 -8.14 -8.10 -3.34
N GLY A 58 -8.88 -7.01 -3.46
CA GLY A 58 -10.34 -6.99 -3.34
C GLY A 58 -10.82 -7.65 -2.05
N ALA A 59 -11.77 -8.59 -2.18
CA ALA A 59 -12.43 -9.26 -1.06
C ALA A 59 -11.47 -10.10 -0.18
N ALA A 60 -10.28 -10.47 -0.67
CA ALA A 60 -9.31 -11.23 0.13
C ALA A 60 -8.80 -10.42 1.34
N THR A 61 -8.83 -9.08 1.27
CA THR A 61 -8.51 -8.21 2.40
C THR A 61 -9.40 -8.46 3.62
N GLY A 62 -10.67 -8.84 3.42
CA GLY A 62 -11.59 -9.20 4.50
C GLY A 62 -11.15 -10.46 5.26
N ILE A 63 -10.60 -11.45 4.55
CA ILE A 63 -10.03 -12.65 5.17
C ILE A 63 -8.80 -12.28 6.00
N MET A 64 -7.93 -11.41 5.47
CA MET A 64 -6.75 -10.94 6.21
C MET A 64 -7.16 -10.24 7.52
N SER A 65 -8.20 -9.40 7.47
CA SER A 65 -8.74 -8.71 8.66
C SER A 65 -9.31 -9.69 9.67
N ALA A 66 -10.03 -10.71 9.22
CA ALA A 66 -10.57 -11.76 10.10
C ALA A 66 -9.45 -12.55 10.80
N ILE A 67 -8.38 -12.89 10.08
CA ILE A 67 -7.19 -13.55 10.66
C ILE A 67 -6.53 -12.64 11.70
N LYS A 68 -6.34 -11.35 11.37
CA LYS A 68 -5.76 -10.37 12.29
C LYS A 68 -6.57 -10.27 13.58
N ALA A 69 -7.89 -10.14 13.50
CA ALA A 69 -8.77 -10.05 14.66
C ALA A 69 -8.78 -11.33 15.51
N ALA A 70 -8.67 -12.51 14.87
CA ALA A 70 -8.59 -13.78 15.59
C ALA A 70 -7.28 -13.96 16.36
N LEU A 71 -6.17 -13.44 15.83
CA LEU A 71 -4.84 -13.56 16.44
C LEU A 71 -4.48 -12.41 17.38
N ASP A 72 -5.06 -11.23 17.16
CA ASP A 72 -4.79 -9.99 17.91
C ASP A 72 -6.10 -9.27 18.29
N PRO A 73 -6.92 -9.85 19.17
CA PRO A 73 -8.22 -9.29 19.51
C PRO A 73 -8.12 -7.90 20.17
N ASP A 74 -7.02 -7.61 20.85
CA ASP A 74 -6.77 -6.31 21.50
C ASP A 74 -6.04 -5.31 20.59
N ASN A 75 -5.74 -5.70 19.33
CA ASN A 75 -5.07 -4.88 18.32
C ASN A 75 -3.73 -4.27 18.79
N ILE A 76 -2.92 -5.01 19.54
CA ILE A 76 -1.64 -4.54 20.09
C ILE A 76 -0.43 -4.90 19.21
N MET A 77 -0.58 -5.86 18.30
CA MET A 77 0.48 -6.29 17.39
C MET A 77 0.55 -5.39 16.15
N ASN A 78 1.24 -4.26 16.29
CA ASN A 78 1.59 -3.34 15.20
C ASN A 78 0.36 -2.72 14.49
N PRO A 79 -0.48 -1.96 15.23
CA PRO A 79 -1.72 -1.40 14.70
C PRO A 79 -1.50 -0.42 13.55
N GLY A 80 -2.43 -0.39 12.59
CA GLY A 80 -2.40 0.53 11.45
C GLY A 80 -1.35 0.19 10.39
N LYS A 81 -0.93 -1.07 10.32
CA LYS A 81 -0.04 -1.61 9.28
C LYS A 81 -0.78 -2.70 8.53
N ILE A 82 -0.73 -2.67 7.20
CA ILE A 82 -1.41 -3.60 6.27
C ILE A 82 -2.94 -3.50 6.34
N ILE A 83 -3.53 -3.56 7.53
CA ILE A 83 -4.97 -3.54 7.79
C ILE A 83 -5.28 -2.36 8.70
N LEU A 84 -6.31 -1.59 8.33
CA LEU A 84 -6.83 -0.53 9.18
C LEU A 84 -7.77 -1.12 10.24
N PRO A 85 -7.78 -0.57 11.48
CA PRO A 85 -8.76 -0.97 12.48
C PRO A 85 -10.18 -0.79 11.92
N GLY A 86 -11.04 -1.79 12.15
CA GLY A 86 -12.47 -1.70 11.88
C GLY A 86 -13.22 -0.86 12.91
#